data_AF-D3HPR9-F1
#
_entry.id   AF-D3HPR9-F1
#
_cell.length_a   1.000
_cell.length_b   1.000
_cell.length_c   1.000
_cell.angle_alpha   90.00
_cell.angle_beta   90.00
_cell.angle_gamma   90.00
#
_symmetry.space_group_name_H-M   'P 1'
#
loop_
_entity.id
_entity.type
_entity.pdbx_description
1 polymer ?
#
loop_
_entity_poly.entity_id
_entity_poly.type
_entity_poly.pdbx_seq_one_letter_code
_entity_poly.pdbx_strand_id
1 'polypeptide(L)'
;MKSLLQKTLLYLVLATSSLNLYAQTDAEVCQWVKQIILNTLSIDYNYKFKDHVAFRKNYSDNAWNAIFVFLGGYVKIVRAQHLTLNPKFATDPFVESEGVSNGVHYWRVDSVVLVPELNEMVAFSMVVTKPFDRFIIQSVDMVKKDNP
;
A
#
# COMPACT_ATOMS: atom_id res chain seq x y z
N MET A 1 -25.37 2.56 45.29
CA MET A 1 -24.22 1.82 44.71
C MET A 1 -24.42 1.41 43.25
N LYS A 2 -25.57 0.85 42.83
CA LYS A 2 -25.82 0.46 41.41
C LYS A 2 -25.67 1.60 40.40
N SER A 3 -26.17 2.81 40.71
CA SER A 3 -26.09 3.99 39.83
C SER A 3 -24.66 4.51 39.61
N LEU A 4 -23.77 4.38 40.60
CA LEU A 4 -22.36 4.79 40.48
C LEU A 4 -21.59 3.80 39.59
N LEU A 5 -21.80 2.50 39.77
CA LEU A 5 -21.23 1.43 38.95
C LEU A 5 -21.68 1.52 37.48
N GLN A 6 -22.94 1.86 37.25
CA GLN A 6 -23.48 1.98 35.89
C GLN A 6 -22.92 3.21 35.16
N LYS A 7 -22.67 4.31 35.89
CA LYS A 7 -22.01 5.50 35.34
C LYS A 7 -20.54 5.23 35.03
N THR A 8 -19.80 4.58 35.91
CA THR A 8 -18.39 4.22 35.63
C THR A 8 -18.25 3.23 34.48
N LEU A 9 -19.19 2.28 34.33
CA LEU A 9 -19.21 1.39 33.18
C LEU A 9 -19.43 2.15 31.85
N LEU A 10 -20.33 3.14 31.85
CA LEU A 10 -20.60 3.98 30.69
C LEU A 10 -19.37 4.82 30.29
N TYR A 11 -18.66 5.39 31.27
CA TYR A 11 -17.41 6.11 31.03
C TYR A 11 -16.29 5.21 30.48
N LEU A 12 -16.21 3.96 30.95
CA LEU A 12 -15.23 2.99 30.43
C LEU A 12 -15.51 2.64 28.96
N VAL A 13 -16.78 2.44 28.59
CA VAL A 13 -17.18 2.13 27.21
C VAL A 13 -16.98 3.33 26.27
N LEU A 14 -17.22 4.57 26.74
CA LEU A 14 -16.91 5.77 25.96
C LEU A 14 -15.40 6.01 25.80
N ALA A 15 -14.60 5.64 26.80
CA ALA A 15 -13.14 5.79 26.71
C ALA A 15 -12.53 4.83 25.68
N THR A 16 -13.02 3.59 25.60
CA THR A 16 -12.49 2.57 24.67
C THR A 16 -12.94 2.76 23.22
N SER A 17 -14.01 3.50 22.95
CA SER A 17 -14.51 3.72 21.59
C SER A 17 -13.55 4.59 20.76
N SER A 18 -12.84 5.52 21.38
CA SER A 18 -11.85 6.39 20.71
C SER A 18 -10.65 5.62 20.09
N LEU A 19 -10.26 4.50 20.69
CA LEU A 19 -9.15 3.66 20.21
C LEU A 19 -9.50 2.89 18.93
N ASN A 20 -10.79 2.64 18.67
CA ASN A 20 -11.21 1.88 17.49
C ASN A 20 -11.11 2.71 16.19
N LEU A 21 -11.13 4.05 16.27
CA LEU A 21 -11.07 4.93 15.10
C LEU A 21 -9.71 4.86 14.38
N TYR A 22 -8.62 4.78 15.15
CA TYR A 22 -7.26 4.68 14.58
C TYR A 22 -7.06 3.34 13.88
N ALA A 23 -7.44 2.23 14.52
CA ALA A 23 -7.34 0.89 13.93
C ALA A 23 -8.17 0.72 12.63
N GLN A 24 -9.31 1.42 12.53
CA GLN A 24 -10.13 1.40 11.31
C GLN A 24 -9.43 2.12 10.14
N THR A 25 -8.71 3.21 10.42
CA THR A 25 -8.03 4.01 9.39
C THR A 25 -6.79 3.28 8.85
N ASP A 26 -6.06 2.59 9.72
CA ASP A 26 -4.92 1.74 9.34
C ASP A 26 -5.35 0.59 8.42
N ALA A 27 -6.46 -0.07 8.75
CA ALA A 27 -7.03 -1.10 7.89
C ALA A 27 -7.45 -0.54 6.52
N GLU A 28 -8.01 0.67 6.49
CA GLU A 28 -8.43 1.33 5.24
C GLU A 28 -7.21 1.61 4.33
N VAL A 29 -6.14 2.22 4.87
CA VAL A 29 -4.94 2.53 4.09
C VAL A 29 -4.23 1.27 3.62
N CYS A 30 -4.11 0.24 4.46
CA CYS A 30 -3.49 -1.04 4.07
C CYS A 30 -4.28 -1.74 2.97
N GLN A 31 -5.61 -1.78 3.07
CA GLN A 31 -6.46 -2.38 2.05
C GLN A 31 -6.38 -1.60 0.72
N TRP A 32 -6.32 -0.27 0.79
CA TRP A 32 -6.13 0.57 -0.38
C TRP A 32 -4.76 0.32 -1.03
N VAL A 33 -3.68 0.31 -0.26
CA VAL A 33 -2.33 -0.01 -0.74
C VAL A 33 -2.29 -1.39 -1.41
N LYS A 34 -2.91 -2.39 -0.78
CA LYS A 34 -3.01 -3.76 -1.31
C LYS A 34 -3.58 -3.76 -2.73
N GLN A 35 -4.70 -3.08 -2.94
CA GLN A 35 -5.33 -2.98 -4.25
C GLN A 35 -4.46 -2.24 -5.27
N ILE A 36 -3.89 -1.10 -4.87
CA ILE A 36 -3.08 -0.27 -5.76
C ILE A 36 -1.83 -1.01 -6.24
N ILE A 37 -1.12 -1.68 -5.35
CA ILE A 37 0.10 -2.42 -5.69
C ILE A 37 -0.21 -3.62 -6.59
N LEU A 38 -1.25 -4.42 -6.28
CA LEU A 38 -1.65 -5.54 -7.14
C LEU A 38 -2.02 -5.04 -8.54
N ASN A 39 -2.89 -4.04 -8.63
CA ASN A 39 -3.32 -3.51 -9.93
C ASN A 39 -2.16 -2.93 -10.75
N THR A 40 -1.18 -2.33 -10.07
CA THR A 40 -0.04 -1.69 -10.75
C THR A 40 0.98 -2.71 -11.26
N LEU A 41 1.18 -3.81 -10.51
CA LEU A 41 2.13 -4.86 -10.87
C LEU A 41 1.52 -5.96 -11.77
N SER A 42 0.20 -6.06 -11.83
CA SER A 42 -0.52 -6.96 -12.75
C SER A 42 -0.46 -6.42 -14.19
N ILE A 43 0.59 -6.80 -14.91
CA ILE A 43 0.81 -6.45 -16.31
C ILE A 43 0.91 -7.71 -17.18
N ASP A 44 0.56 -7.60 -18.45
CA ASP A 44 0.68 -8.70 -19.42
C ASP A 44 1.63 -8.36 -20.58
N TYR A 45 1.81 -9.31 -21.49
CA TYR A 45 2.67 -9.15 -22.67
C TYR A 45 2.15 -8.14 -23.69
N ASN A 46 0.88 -7.70 -23.60
CA ASN A 46 0.31 -6.62 -24.40
C ASN A 46 0.47 -5.25 -23.73
N TYR A 47 1.03 -5.19 -22.51
CA TYR A 47 1.20 -3.98 -21.73
C TYR A 47 1.77 -2.82 -22.56
N LYS A 48 1.02 -1.72 -22.59
CA LYS A 48 1.48 -0.43 -23.11
C LYS A 48 1.51 0.56 -21.96
N PHE A 49 2.63 1.28 -21.85
CA PHE A 49 2.81 2.30 -20.82
C PHE A 49 1.70 3.37 -20.80
N LYS A 50 1.09 3.67 -21.94
CA LYS A 50 -0.02 4.64 -22.05
C LYS A 50 -1.30 4.17 -21.33
N ASP A 51 -1.48 2.86 -21.19
CA ASP A 51 -2.68 2.28 -20.57
C ASP A 51 -2.61 2.39 -19.03
N HIS A 52 -1.41 2.62 -18.47
CA HIS A 52 -1.18 2.73 -17.03
C HIS A 52 -1.19 4.18 -16.49
N VAL A 53 -1.48 5.17 -17.33
CA VAL A 53 -1.70 6.56 -16.88
C VAL A 53 -2.85 6.65 -15.86
N ALA A 54 -3.81 5.74 -15.96
CA ALA A 54 -4.92 5.62 -15.01
C ALA A 54 -4.47 5.27 -13.58
N PHE A 55 -3.26 4.71 -13.38
CA PHE A 55 -2.72 4.42 -12.06
C PHE A 55 -1.87 5.57 -11.52
N ARG A 56 -1.22 6.36 -12.39
CA ARG A 56 -0.39 7.50 -11.99
C ARG A 56 -1.07 8.41 -10.99
N LYS A 57 -2.39 8.60 -11.10
CA LYS A 57 -3.19 9.41 -10.18
C LYS A 57 -3.08 8.97 -8.70
N ASN A 58 -2.67 7.74 -8.40
CA ASN A 58 -2.56 7.19 -7.03
C ASN A 58 -1.16 7.39 -6.44
N TYR A 59 -0.25 7.99 -7.19
CA TYR A 59 1.14 8.19 -6.84
C TYR A 59 1.50 9.66 -6.98
N SER A 60 2.44 10.12 -6.15
CA SER A 60 3.22 11.31 -6.47
C SER A 60 4.11 11.04 -7.69
N ASP A 61 4.66 12.10 -8.29
CA ASP A 61 5.62 11.92 -9.39
C ASP A 61 6.86 11.12 -8.98
N ASN A 62 7.33 11.29 -7.73
CA ASN A 62 8.47 10.54 -7.21
C ASN A 62 8.15 9.04 -7.08
N ALA A 63 7.04 8.72 -6.43
CA ALA A 63 6.60 7.34 -6.26
C ALA A 63 6.29 6.66 -7.60
N TRP A 64 5.65 7.37 -8.52
CA TRP A 64 5.35 6.86 -9.86
C TRP A 64 6.63 6.56 -10.65
N ASN A 65 7.62 7.44 -10.58
CA ASN A 65 8.90 7.23 -11.26
C ASN A 65 9.63 5.99 -10.73
N ALA A 66 9.64 5.76 -9.41
CA ALA A 66 10.24 4.56 -8.82
C ALA A 66 9.58 3.28 -9.35
N ILE A 67 8.24 3.22 -9.33
CA ILE A 67 7.47 2.09 -9.87
C ILE A 67 7.72 1.90 -11.36
N PHE A 68 7.75 3.00 -12.12
CA PHE A 68 7.98 2.97 -13.57
C PHE A 68 9.35 2.39 -13.90
N VAL A 69 10.41 2.82 -13.19
CA VAL A 69 11.77 2.28 -13.37
C VAL A 69 11.81 0.80 -13.04
N PHE A 70 11.19 0.39 -11.92
CA PHE A 70 11.11 -1.00 -11.51
C PHE A 70 10.43 -1.87 -12.59
N LEU A 71 9.20 -1.53 -12.99
CA LEU A 71 8.47 -2.29 -14.01
C LEU A 71 9.17 -2.26 -15.37
N GLY A 72 9.74 -1.12 -15.75
CA GLY A 72 10.49 -0.94 -16.99
C GLY A 72 11.63 -1.93 -17.17
N GLY A 73 12.25 -2.37 -16.06
CA GLY A 73 13.27 -3.42 -16.06
C GLY A 73 12.74 -4.80 -16.52
N TYR A 74 11.44 -5.06 -16.35
CA TYR A 74 10.82 -6.36 -16.63
C TYR A 74 9.96 -6.38 -17.89
N VAL A 75 9.50 -5.23 -18.41
CA VAL A 75 8.61 -5.18 -19.58
C VAL A 75 9.16 -5.96 -20.78
N LYS A 76 10.48 -5.91 -21.02
CA LYS A 76 11.10 -6.67 -22.12
C LYS A 76 10.95 -8.18 -21.93
N ILE A 77 11.16 -8.67 -20.72
CA ILE A 77 11.06 -10.09 -20.36
C ILE A 77 9.60 -10.54 -20.48
N VAL A 78 8.67 -9.78 -19.91
CA VAL A 78 7.22 -10.03 -19.96
C VAL A 78 6.74 -10.19 -21.40
N ARG A 79 7.17 -9.29 -22.30
CA ARG A 79 6.83 -9.38 -23.73
C ARG A 79 7.49 -10.55 -24.43
N ALA A 80 8.80 -10.74 -24.25
CA ALA A 80 9.56 -11.78 -24.95
C ALA A 80 9.07 -13.19 -24.58
N GLN A 81 8.64 -13.38 -23.33
CA GLN A 81 8.20 -14.67 -22.80
C GLN A 81 6.67 -14.82 -22.76
N HIS A 82 5.92 -13.86 -23.32
CA HIS A 82 4.45 -13.84 -23.31
C HIS A 82 3.83 -14.03 -21.90
N LEU A 83 4.42 -13.39 -20.89
CA LEU A 83 3.99 -13.53 -19.51
C LEU A 83 2.78 -12.65 -19.21
N THR A 84 1.96 -13.13 -18.27
CA THR A 84 0.96 -12.33 -17.54
C THR A 84 1.33 -12.40 -16.08
N LEU A 85 1.71 -11.28 -15.49
CA LEU A 85 2.16 -11.21 -14.10
C LEU A 85 0.97 -11.28 -13.15
N ASN A 86 1.05 -12.18 -12.18
CA ASN A 86 0.05 -12.33 -11.13
C ASN A 86 0.71 -12.07 -9.77
N PRO A 87 0.99 -10.80 -9.45
CA PRO A 87 1.59 -10.44 -8.17
C PRO A 87 0.73 -10.91 -7.01
N LYS A 88 1.36 -11.36 -5.93
CA LYS A 88 0.69 -11.73 -4.68
C LYS A 88 1.52 -11.28 -3.49
N PHE A 89 0.86 -10.96 -2.38
CA PHE A 89 1.58 -10.61 -1.16
C PHE A 89 2.12 -11.87 -0.47
N ALA A 90 3.42 -11.88 -0.22
CA ALA A 90 4.05 -12.78 0.74
C ALA A 90 3.87 -12.23 2.17
N THR A 91 3.83 -10.91 2.31
CA THR A 91 3.44 -10.21 3.53
C THR A 91 2.49 -9.09 3.14
N ASP A 92 1.24 -9.19 3.60
CA ASP A 92 0.21 -8.19 3.34
C ASP A 92 0.64 -6.81 3.89
N PRO A 93 0.15 -5.70 3.31
CA PRO A 93 0.48 -4.37 3.78
C PRO A 93 0.11 -4.15 5.25
N PHE A 94 1.04 -3.55 6.00
CA PHE A 94 0.82 -3.14 7.39
C PHE A 94 1.41 -1.76 7.64
N VAL A 95 0.78 -1.00 8.53
CA VAL A 95 1.31 0.30 8.98
C VAL A 95 2.47 0.05 9.94
N GLU A 96 3.67 0.44 9.55
CA GLU A 96 4.87 0.39 10.39
C GLU A 96 4.89 1.56 11.37
N SER A 97 4.54 2.76 10.89
CA SER A 97 4.39 3.96 11.71
C SER A 97 3.47 4.96 11.03
N GLU A 98 2.92 5.89 11.81
CA GLU A 98 2.14 7.02 11.30
C GLU A 98 2.58 8.32 11.98
N GLY A 99 2.16 9.45 11.41
CA GLY A 99 2.46 10.75 11.99
C GLY A 99 1.88 11.91 11.21
N VAL A 100 2.22 13.12 11.64
CA VAL A 100 1.82 14.37 10.98
C VAL A 100 3.07 15.14 10.61
N SER A 101 3.17 15.56 9.35
CA SER A 101 4.24 16.43 8.86
C SER A 101 3.65 17.59 8.09
N ASN A 102 4.03 18.83 8.44
CA ASN A 102 3.48 20.06 7.85
C ASN A 102 1.94 20.10 7.82
N GLY A 103 1.30 19.57 8.87
CA GLY A 103 -0.16 19.50 8.98
C GLY A 103 -0.83 18.40 8.15
N VAL A 104 -0.06 17.54 7.47
CA VAL A 104 -0.57 16.42 6.68
C VAL A 104 -0.31 15.11 7.41
N HIS A 105 -1.37 14.32 7.62
CA HIS A 105 -1.25 12.97 8.16
C HIS A 105 -0.62 12.02 7.13
N TYR A 106 0.29 11.16 7.59
CA TYR A 106 0.95 10.16 6.77
C TYR A 106 1.04 8.80 7.47
N TRP A 107 1.08 7.75 6.65
CA TRP A 107 1.34 6.37 7.06
C TRP A 107 2.61 5.88 6.37
N ARG A 108 3.47 5.19 7.10
CA ARG A 108 4.51 4.32 6.55
C ARG A 108 3.95 2.91 6.46
N VAL A 109 3.86 2.40 5.25
CA VAL A 109 3.26 1.10 4.95
C VAL A 109 4.30 0.20 4.33
N ASP A 110 4.56 -0.92 5.00
CA ASP A 110 5.48 -1.95 4.52
C ASP A 110 4.72 -3.15 3.98
N SER A 111 5.28 -3.82 2.98
CA SER A 111 4.73 -5.06 2.43
C SER A 111 5.78 -5.87 1.69
N VAL A 112 5.50 -7.14 1.42
CA VAL A 112 6.35 -7.99 0.56
C VAL A 112 5.51 -8.61 -0.53
N VAL A 113 5.89 -8.38 -1.79
CA VAL A 113 5.22 -8.88 -2.98
C VAL A 113 6.10 -9.93 -3.65
N LEU A 114 5.49 -11.06 -3.98
CA LEU A 114 6.04 -12.08 -4.84
C LEU A 114 5.43 -11.92 -6.24
N VAL A 115 6.27 -11.92 -7.27
CA VAL A 115 5.89 -11.98 -8.68
C VAL A 115 6.37 -13.33 -9.22
N PRO A 116 5.54 -14.38 -9.15
CA PRO A 116 5.96 -15.75 -9.44
C PRO A 116 6.54 -15.93 -10.84
N GLU A 117 5.95 -15.30 -11.84
CA GLU A 117 6.34 -15.45 -13.25
C GLU A 117 7.73 -14.86 -13.53
N LEU A 118 8.22 -13.96 -12.67
CA LEU A 118 9.56 -13.38 -12.76
C LEU A 118 10.55 -14.02 -11.78
N ASN A 119 10.09 -14.91 -10.90
CA ASN A 119 10.84 -15.39 -9.74
C ASN A 119 11.42 -14.24 -8.89
N GLU A 120 10.64 -13.17 -8.72
CA GLU A 120 11.07 -11.97 -8.00
C GLU A 120 10.27 -11.81 -6.72
N MET A 121 10.97 -11.60 -5.61
CA MET A 121 10.38 -11.20 -4.34
C MET A 121 10.88 -9.80 -3.99
N VAL A 122 9.97 -8.89 -3.69
CA VAL A 122 10.29 -7.47 -3.49
C VAL A 122 9.63 -6.97 -2.22
N ALA A 123 10.44 -6.42 -1.32
CA ALA A 123 9.96 -5.68 -0.17
C ALA A 123 9.70 -4.22 -0.58
N PHE A 124 8.52 -3.72 -0.25
CA PHE A 124 8.09 -2.35 -0.47
C PHE A 124 8.02 -1.63 0.86
N SER A 125 8.59 -0.41 0.89
CA SER A 125 8.38 0.55 1.96
C SER A 125 7.80 1.82 1.36
N MET A 126 6.61 2.22 1.83
CA MET A 126 5.81 3.25 1.18
C MET A 126 5.40 4.33 2.17
N VAL A 127 5.44 5.59 1.74
CA VAL A 127 4.80 6.69 2.48
C VAL A 127 3.48 7.01 1.79
N VAL A 128 2.38 6.96 2.54
CA VAL A 128 1.03 7.23 2.06
C VAL A 128 0.46 8.44 2.79
N THR A 129 -0.27 9.29 2.08
CA THR A 129 -1.00 10.44 2.65
C THR A 129 -2.42 10.45 2.12
N LYS A 130 -3.33 11.19 2.76
CA LYS A 130 -4.73 11.34 2.30
C LYS A 130 -5.11 12.81 2.06
N PRO A 131 -4.47 13.53 1.12
CA PRO A 131 -4.89 14.90 0.79
C PRO A 131 -6.28 14.91 0.15
N PHE A 132 -7.14 15.84 0.56
CA PHE A 132 -8.49 16.02 -0.01
C PHE A 132 -9.30 14.71 -0.06
N ASP A 133 -9.26 13.94 1.03
CA ASP A 133 -9.95 12.65 1.21
C ASP A 133 -9.55 11.52 0.24
N ARG A 134 -8.39 11.65 -0.42
CA ARG A 134 -7.90 10.63 -1.34
C ARG A 134 -6.51 10.17 -0.97
N PHE A 135 -6.32 8.86 -0.85
CA PHE A 135 -5.00 8.28 -0.64
C PHE A 135 -4.08 8.49 -1.84
N ILE A 136 -2.83 8.84 -1.55
CA ILE A 136 -1.74 9.00 -2.52
C ILE A 136 -0.47 8.40 -1.91
N ILE A 137 0.20 7.53 -2.67
CA ILE A 137 1.54 7.05 -2.36
C ILE A 137 2.55 8.16 -2.71
N GLN A 138 3.18 8.73 -1.70
CA GLN A 138 4.12 9.85 -1.81
C GLN A 138 5.54 9.41 -2.17
N SER A 139 5.97 8.26 -1.66
CA SER A 139 7.25 7.65 -2.01
C SER A 139 7.14 6.14 -1.92
N VAL A 140 8.01 5.46 -2.67
CA VAL A 140 8.15 4.00 -2.66
C VAL A 140 9.64 3.68 -2.72
N ASP A 141 10.10 2.90 -1.76
CA ASP A 141 11.38 2.22 -1.80
C ASP A 141 11.14 0.72 -2.03
N MET A 142 11.96 0.12 -2.89
CA MET A 142 11.84 -1.28 -3.27
C MET A 142 13.19 -1.98 -3.12
N VAL A 143 13.20 -3.11 -2.42
CA VAL A 143 14.39 -3.93 -2.21
C VAL A 143 14.08 -5.35 -2.63
N LYS A 144 14.88 -5.91 -3.55
CA LYS A 144 14.81 -7.33 -3.88
C LYS A 144 15.16 -8.17 -2.66
N LYS A 145 14.41 -9.24 -2.45
CA LYS A 145 14.64 -10.25 -1.42
C LYS A 145 15.01 -11.55 -2.10
N ASP A 146 15.83 -12.34 -1.42
CA ASP A 146 16.07 -13.71 -1.84
C ASP A 146 14.76 -14.48 -1.78
N ASN A 147 14.38 -15.13 -2.88
CA ASN A 147 13.24 -16.04 -2.89
C ASN A 147 13.70 -17.34 -2.21
N PRO A 148 13.08 -17.76 -1.09
CA PRO A 148 13.49 -18.98 -0.38
C PRO A 148 13.27 -20.26 -1.19
#